data_AF-A0A3D3I9K2-F1
#
_entry.id   AF-A0A3D3I9K2-F1
#
_cell.length_a   1.000
_cell.length_b   1.000
_cell.length_c   1.000
_cell.angle_alpha   90.00
_cell.angle_beta   90.00
_cell.angle_gamma   90.00
#
_symmetry.space_group_name_H-M   'P 1'
#
loop_
_entity.id
_entity.type
_entity.pdbx_description
1 polymer ?
#
loop_
_entity_poly.entity_id
_entity_poly.type
_entity_poly.pdbx_seq_one_letter_code
_entity_poly.pdbx_strand_id
1 'polypeptide(L)'
;MKSINKLNYGYIFLLTVLSHGLNAQELVKIGNQWNIVVYPVFSPNTVSYSVRIGEDTTLNDIPYNKILYSYDALNASLEFQECYLRQDSTKKVFYKEGDTDEILLYDFSLEINDAFQVDGFCTQVVDAVDSVILNNGEVRKRWKLSVLDLPGWGEEYWIEGIGSDYGVISRLLFCFFDYTDRLLCFYSNSDLLYPDSPSSCFITPVKEIEQGSIKIYPNPIQDVLFIEDHKRIFEEYIIYDATGKTILNGALRNGQIHLREIKRGFYFLLLRTKEGALC
;
A
#
# COMPACT_ATOMS: atom_id res chain seq x y z
N MET A 1 -88.08 -28.87 -11.47
CA MET A 1 -87.10 -27.83 -11.85
C MET A 1 -86.48 -27.25 -10.59
N LYS A 2 -85.26 -27.68 -10.23
CA LYS A 2 -84.44 -27.05 -9.18
C LYS A 2 -83.26 -26.38 -9.86
N SER A 3 -83.16 -25.05 -9.71
CA SER A 3 -82.04 -24.24 -10.21
C SER A 3 -80.80 -24.51 -9.36
N ILE A 4 -79.69 -24.87 -10.01
CA ILE A 4 -78.39 -25.06 -9.37
C ILE A 4 -77.61 -23.76 -9.54
N ASN A 5 -77.38 -23.04 -8.44
CA ASN A 5 -76.50 -21.87 -8.39
C ASN A 5 -75.06 -22.31 -8.66
N LYS A 6 -74.46 -21.80 -9.74
CA LYS A 6 -73.01 -21.93 -9.99
C LYS A 6 -72.28 -20.91 -9.11
N LEU A 7 -71.49 -21.40 -8.17
CA LEU A 7 -70.55 -20.61 -7.38
C LEU A 7 -69.33 -20.29 -8.25
N ASN A 8 -69.09 -18.99 -8.52
CA ASN A 8 -67.90 -18.52 -9.24
C ASN A 8 -66.75 -18.38 -8.23
N TYR A 9 -65.74 -19.24 -8.33
CA TYR A 9 -64.50 -19.09 -7.57
C TYR A 9 -63.59 -18.11 -8.32
N GLY A 10 -63.49 -16.88 -7.81
CA GLY A 10 -62.49 -15.91 -8.28
C GLY A 10 -61.12 -16.27 -7.73
N TYR A 11 -60.17 -16.60 -8.61
CA TYR A 11 -58.78 -16.80 -8.23
C TYR A 11 -58.10 -15.43 -8.10
N ILE A 12 -57.70 -15.07 -6.88
CA ILE A 12 -56.85 -13.90 -6.61
C ILE A 12 -55.41 -14.34 -6.80
N PHE A 13 -54.75 -13.81 -7.82
CA PHE A 13 -53.33 -14.00 -8.06
C PHE A 13 -52.56 -12.96 -7.24
N LEU A 14 -52.04 -13.35 -6.08
CA LEU A 14 -51.24 -12.48 -5.23
C LEU A 14 -49.78 -12.52 -5.73
N LEU A 15 -49.37 -11.49 -6.48
CA LEU A 15 -47.98 -11.29 -6.89
C LEU A 15 -47.19 -10.74 -5.68
N THR A 16 -46.56 -11.62 -4.92
CA THR A 16 -45.59 -11.23 -3.89
C THR A 16 -44.27 -10.89 -4.56
N VAL A 17 -44.01 -9.59 -4.74
CA VAL A 17 -42.68 -9.10 -5.11
C VAL A 17 -41.80 -9.24 -3.87
N LEU A 18 -40.96 -10.29 -3.83
CA LEU A 18 -39.84 -10.37 -2.89
C LEU A 18 -38.83 -9.31 -3.30
N SER A 19 -38.95 -8.12 -2.71
CA SER A 19 -37.91 -7.10 -2.76
C SER A 19 -36.68 -7.65 -2.05
N HIS A 20 -35.79 -8.27 -2.80
CA HIS A 20 -34.42 -8.42 -2.36
C HIS A 20 -33.90 -6.99 -2.26
N GLY A 21 -33.54 -6.55 -1.06
CA GLY A 21 -32.86 -5.27 -0.90
C GLY A 21 -31.67 -5.28 -1.84
N LEU A 22 -31.68 -4.40 -2.85
CA LEU A 22 -30.48 -4.05 -3.58
C LEU A 22 -29.58 -3.40 -2.54
N ASN A 23 -28.70 -4.19 -1.90
CA ASN A 23 -27.64 -3.62 -1.10
C ASN A 23 -26.80 -2.80 -2.07
N ALA A 24 -26.86 -1.47 -1.92
CA ALA A 24 -25.97 -0.58 -2.64
C ALA A 24 -24.52 -0.98 -2.32
N GLN A 25 -23.64 -0.85 -3.31
CA GLN A 25 -22.22 -1.11 -3.16
C GLN A 25 -21.61 0.06 -2.38
N GLU A 26 -21.56 -0.08 -1.06
CA GLU A 26 -21.08 0.96 -0.14
C GLU A 26 -19.61 0.74 0.22
N LEU A 27 -18.80 1.77 -0.01
CA LEU A 27 -17.41 1.82 0.42
C LEU A 27 -17.34 2.04 1.94
N VAL A 28 -18.15 2.96 2.45
CA VAL A 28 -18.18 3.31 3.88
C VAL A 28 -19.20 2.40 4.59
N LYS A 29 -18.76 1.18 4.88
CA LYS A 29 -19.59 0.15 5.53
C LYS A 29 -18.81 -0.56 6.63
N ILE A 30 -19.41 -0.65 7.82
CA ILE A 30 -18.82 -1.40 8.94
C ILE A 30 -18.53 -2.84 8.50
N GLY A 31 -17.32 -3.31 8.84
CA GLY A 31 -16.82 -4.62 8.42
C GLY A 31 -15.95 -4.59 7.16
N ASN A 32 -15.91 -3.47 6.43
CA ASN A 32 -14.93 -3.27 5.36
C ASN A 32 -13.54 -3.03 5.94
N GLN A 33 -12.53 -3.66 5.32
CA GLN A 33 -11.12 -3.52 5.66
C GLN A 33 -10.27 -3.52 4.39
N TRP A 34 -9.25 -2.68 4.37
CA TRP A 34 -8.21 -2.64 3.34
C TRP A 34 -6.88 -2.96 3.98
N ASN A 35 -6.10 -3.84 3.36
CA ASN A 35 -4.70 -4.03 3.73
C ASN A 35 -3.84 -3.40 2.64
N ILE A 36 -2.94 -2.52 3.06
CA ILE A 36 -2.07 -1.72 2.19
C ILE A 36 -0.62 -2.08 2.47
N VAL A 37 0.20 -2.12 1.42
CA VAL A 37 1.66 -2.17 1.52
C VAL A 37 2.23 -0.81 1.15
N VAL A 38 3.27 -0.40 1.87
CA VAL A 38 4.12 0.73 1.53
C VAL A 38 5.47 0.18 1.08
N TYR A 39 5.80 0.31 -0.21
CA TYR A 39 7.13 -0.05 -0.70
C TYR A 39 8.12 1.06 -0.36
N PRO A 40 9.31 0.75 0.15
CA PRO A 40 10.19 1.81 0.57
C PRO A 40 10.79 2.57 -0.62
N VAL A 41 10.86 3.89 -0.51
CA VAL A 41 11.62 4.73 -1.45
C VAL A 41 13.01 5.05 -0.91
N PHE A 42 13.11 5.31 0.40
CA PHE A 42 14.36 5.69 1.08
C PHE A 42 14.67 4.81 2.30
N SER A 43 14.14 3.59 2.34
CA SER A 43 14.27 2.63 3.46
C SER A 43 14.53 1.23 2.92
N PRO A 44 15.12 0.30 3.69
CA PRO A 44 15.17 -1.11 3.29
C PRO A 44 13.82 -1.84 3.51
N ASN A 45 12.96 -1.30 4.36
CA ASN A 45 11.82 -2.04 4.89
C ASN A 45 10.53 -1.76 4.10
N THR A 46 9.96 -2.83 3.56
CA THR A 46 8.55 -2.85 3.13
C THR A 46 7.68 -3.07 4.35
N VAL A 47 6.66 -2.25 4.53
CA VAL A 47 5.71 -2.34 5.65
C VAL A 47 4.29 -2.48 5.14
N SER A 48 3.42 -3.09 5.94
CA SER A 48 1.99 -3.13 5.68
C SER A 48 1.20 -2.59 6.87
N TYR A 49 0.02 -2.08 6.57
CA TYR A 49 -0.96 -1.69 7.57
C TYR A 49 -2.36 -2.01 7.04
N SER A 50 -3.33 -2.06 7.95
CA SER A 50 -4.74 -2.19 7.61
C SER A 50 -5.49 -0.91 7.95
N VAL A 51 -6.57 -0.67 7.21
CA VAL A 51 -7.55 0.39 7.42
C VAL A 51 -8.92 -0.27 7.55
N ARG A 52 -9.71 0.12 8.54
CA ARG A 52 -11.04 -0.46 8.82
C ARG A 52 -12.07 0.62 9.04
N ILE A 53 -13.29 0.37 8.56
CA ILE A 53 -14.44 1.19 8.94
C ILE A 53 -14.86 0.82 10.37
N GLY A 54 -14.75 1.81 11.27
CA GLY A 54 -15.17 1.73 12.65
C GLY A 54 -16.62 2.19 12.86
N GLU A 55 -16.97 2.38 14.13
CA GLU A 55 -18.29 2.87 14.56
C GLU A 55 -18.66 4.22 13.93
N ASP A 56 -19.97 4.48 13.89
CA ASP A 56 -20.52 5.75 13.46
C ASP A 56 -20.30 6.86 14.50
N THR A 57 -20.30 8.09 14.02
CA THR A 57 -20.19 9.30 14.83
C THR A 57 -20.82 10.48 14.09
N THR A 58 -21.01 11.60 14.78
CA THR A 58 -21.59 12.80 14.20
C THR A 58 -20.68 13.98 14.47
N LEU A 59 -20.30 14.69 13.41
CA LEU A 59 -19.52 15.92 13.49
C LEU A 59 -20.36 17.05 12.90
N ASN A 60 -20.69 18.07 13.70
CA ASN A 60 -21.54 19.20 13.27
C ASN A 60 -22.85 18.75 12.57
N ASP A 61 -23.57 17.81 13.19
CA ASP A 61 -24.81 17.20 12.68
C ASP A 61 -24.69 16.40 11.37
N ILE A 62 -23.46 16.17 10.88
CA ILE A 62 -23.19 15.33 9.70
C ILE A 62 -22.70 13.95 10.19
N PRO A 63 -23.30 12.83 9.73
CA PRO A 63 -22.89 11.49 10.12
C PRO A 63 -21.63 11.03 9.36
N TYR A 64 -20.74 10.35 10.09
CA TYR A 64 -19.50 9.73 9.59
C TYR A 64 -19.27 8.37 10.25
N ASN A 65 -18.35 7.61 9.68
CA ASN A 65 -17.70 6.49 10.35
C ASN A 65 -16.25 6.84 10.68
N LYS A 66 -15.79 6.41 11.85
CA LYS A 66 -14.38 6.50 12.23
C LYS A 66 -13.53 5.55 11.37
N ILE A 67 -12.30 5.94 11.08
CA ILE A 67 -11.31 5.09 10.42
C ILE A 67 -10.34 4.57 11.47
N LEU A 68 -10.14 3.25 11.48
CA LEU A 68 -9.21 2.60 12.40
C LEU A 68 -8.04 2.00 11.60
N TYR A 69 -6.84 2.13 12.15
CA TYR A 69 -5.61 1.61 11.58
C TYR A 69 -5.07 0.45 12.39
N SER A 70 -4.42 -0.51 11.75
CA SER A 70 -3.58 -1.49 12.43
C SER A 70 -2.26 -1.70 11.70
N TYR A 71 -1.19 -1.87 12.46
CA TYR A 71 0.17 -2.09 11.95
C TYR A 71 0.65 -3.53 12.18
N ASP A 72 -0.28 -4.43 12.49
CA ASP A 72 -0.01 -5.85 12.69
C ASP A 72 -0.99 -6.73 11.88
N ALA A 73 -0.52 -7.90 11.46
CA ALA A 73 -1.29 -8.79 10.59
C ALA A 73 -2.54 -9.38 11.25
N LEU A 74 -2.61 -9.39 12.59
CA LEU A 74 -3.71 -9.96 13.35
C LEU A 74 -4.79 -8.92 13.69
N ASN A 75 -4.54 -7.64 13.41
CA ASN A 75 -5.32 -6.51 13.92
C ASN A 75 -5.47 -6.55 15.45
N ALA A 76 -4.40 -6.92 16.16
CA ALA A 76 -4.40 -7.03 17.61
C ALA A 76 -4.52 -5.66 18.30
N SER A 77 -4.04 -4.59 17.65
CA SER A 77 -4.21 -3.21 18.07
C SER A 77 -4.91 -2.41 16.98
N LEU A 78 -5.97 -1.68 17.34
CA LEU A 78 -6.67 -0.75 16.45
C LEU A 78 -6.47 0.68 16.95
N GLU A 79 -5.91 1.53 16.09
CA GLU A 79 -5.60 2.91 16.39
C GLU A 79 -6.57 3.84 15.67
N PHE A 80 -7.15 4.78 16.41
CA PHE A 80 -7.97 5.84 15.86
C PHE A 80 -7.14 7.12 15.74
N GLN A 81 -6.96 7.61 14.51
CA GLN A 81 -6.12 8.78 14.20
C GLN A 81 -6.97 9.98 13.77
N GLU A 82 -8.13 10.19 14.41
CA GLU A 82 -9.05 11.29 14.11
C GLU A 82 -9.46 11.41 12.63
N CYS A 83 -9.46 10.28 11.93
CA CYS A 83 -9.85 10.19 10.52
C CYS A 83 -11.29 9.68 10.40
N TYR A 84 -12.06 10.30 9.50
CA TYR A 84 -13.47 10.00 9.30
C TYR A 84 -13.79 9.84 7.81
N LEU A 85 -14.71 8.92 7.49
CA LEU A 85 -15.29 8.77 6.16
C LEU A 85 -16.81 8.87 6.23
N ARG A 86 -17.41 9.47 5.20
CA ARG A 86 -18.85 9.31 4.95
C ARG A 86 -19.09 9.11 3.47
N GLN A 87 -20.19 8.45 3.14
CA GLN A 87 -20.68 8.28 1.78
C GLN A 87 -22.10 8.82 1.70
N ASP A 88 -22.39 9.63 0.68
CA ASP A 88 -23.73 10.13 0.45
C ASP A 88 -24.52 9.29 -0.56
N SER A 89 -25.80 9.62 -0.73
CA SER A 89 -26.70 8.94 -1.66
C SER A 89 -26.34 9.15 -3.14
N THR A 90 -25.44 10.09 -3.46
CA THR A 90 -24.93 10.35 -4.81
C THR A 90 -23.66 9.56 -5.12
N LYS A 91 -23.27 8.63 -4.24
CA LYS A 91 -22.05 7.80 -4.33
C LYS A 91 -20.74 8.60 -4.20
N LYS A 92 -20.81 9.78 -3.61
CA LYS A 92 -19.61 10.55 -3.26
C LYS A 92 -19.13 10.11 -1.89
N VAL A 93 -17.82 9.96 -1.76
CA VAL A 93 -17.15 9.60 -0.51
C VAL A 93 -16.31 10.78 -0.09
N PHE A 94 -16.46 11.16 1.17
CA PHE A 94 -15.78 12.31 1.74
C PHE A 94 -14.90 11.87 2.90
N TYR A 95 -13.77 12.55 3.05
CA TYR A 95 -12.77 12.31 4.07
C TYR A 95 -12.55 13.57 4.90
N LYS A 96 -12.39 13.39 6.21
CA LYS A 96 -12.07 14.47 7.16
C LYS A 96 -11.04 13.98 8.16
N GLU A 97 -10.05 14.81 8.46
CA GLU A 97 -9.00 14.56 9.46
C GLU A 97 -9.05 15.62 10.56
N GLY A 98 -9.37 15.23 11.79
CA GLY A 98 -9.48 16.13 12.94
C GLY A 98 -10.31 17.38 12.63
N ASP A 99 -9.70 18.55 12.83
CA ASP A 99 -10.32 19.86 12.64
C ASP A 99 -10.19 20.41 11.19
N THR A 100 -9.58 19.67 10.26
CA THR A 100 -9.43 20.12 8.86
C THR A 100 -10.75 20.17 8.11
N ASP A 101 -10.80 20.93 7.01
CA ASP A 101 -11.97 20.91 6.13
C ASP A 101 -12.17 19.51 5.51
N GLU A 102 -13.44 19.16 5.28
CA GLU A 102 -13.76 17.92 4.58
C GLU A 102 -13.36 18.02 3.10
N ILE A 103 -12.79 16.95 2.57
CA ILE A 103 -12.43 16.83 1.15
C ILE A 103 -13.22 15.71 0.47
N LEU A 104 -13.46 15.89 -0.83
CA LEU A 104 -14.04 14.86 -1.68
C LEU A 104 -12.95 13.82 -2.02
N LEU A 105 -13.13 12.59 -1.53
CA LEU A 105 -12.17 11.51 -1.72
C LEU A 105 -12.50 10.65 -2.94
N TYR A 106 -13.77 10.39 -3.21
CA TYR A 106 -14.21 9.67 -4.41
C TYR A 106 -15.53 10.23 -4.94
N ASP A 107 -15.70 10.17 -6.25
CA ASP A 107 -16.98 10.35 -6.91
C ASP A 107 -17.21 9.18 -7.87
N PHE A 108 -18.00 8.17 -7.45
CA PHE A 108 -18.31 7.01 -8.28
C PHE A 108 -19.46 7.26 -9.28
N SER A 109 -19.80 8.54 -9.51
CA SER A 109 -20.75 8.94 -10.55
C SER A 109 -20.06 9.45 -11.83
N LEU A 110 -18.74 9.63 -11.82
CA LEU A 110 -17.98 10.15 -12.95
C LEU A 110 -18.11 9.27 -14.20
N GLU A 111 -18.18 9.94 -15.35
CA GLU A 111 -18.20 9.34 -16.68
C GLU A 111 -16.86 9.57 -17.41
N ILE A 112 -16.69 8.91 -18.56
CA ILE A 112 -15.46 9.04 -19.36
C ILE A 112 -15.28 10.50 -19.79
N ASN A 113 -14.06 11.02 -19.65
CA ASN A 113 -13.63 12.41 -19.82
C ASN A 113 -14.04 13.39 -18.71
N ASP A 114 -14.75 12.95 -17.67
CA ASP A 114 -14.94 13.81 -16.50
C ASP A 114 -13.62 14.03 -15.76
N ALA A 115 -13.50 15.21 -15.17
CA ALA A 115 -12.34 15.61 -14.39
C ALA A 115 -12.62 15.53 -12.88
N PHE A 116 -11.63 15.06 -12.12
CA PHE A 116 -11.65 14.99 -10.67
C PHE A 116 -10.48 15.79 -10.09
N GLN A 117 -10.76 16.72 -9.18
CA GLN A 117 -9.74 17.53 -8.52
C GLN A 117 -9.28 16.84 -7.25
N VAL A 118 -7.98 16.59 -7.12
CA VAL A 118 -7.38 16.05 -5.88
C VAL A 118 -6.85 17.23 -5.08
N ASP A 119 -7.66 17.69 -4.13
CA ASP A 119 -7.33 18.76 -3.16
C ASP A 119 -6.67 20.02 -3.77
N GLY A 120 -7.06 20.37 -5.00
CA GLY A 120 -6.51 21.51 -5.75
C GLY A 120 -5.06 21.36 -6.23
N PHE A 121 -4.42 20.22 -5.99
CA PHE A 121 -3.03 19.96 -6.35
C PHE A 121 -2.87 19.45 -7.79
N CYS A 122 -3.74 18.53 -8.20
CA CYS A 122 -3.75 17.98 -9.55
C CYS A 122 -5.18 17.69 -10.00
N THR A 123 -5.34 17.58 -11.33
CA THR A 123 -6.57 17.13 -11.96
C THR A 123 -6.34 15.75 -12.55
N GLN A 124 -7.19 14.80 -12.17
CA GLN A 124 -7.28 13.50 -12.85
C GLN A 124 -8.45 13.51 -13.83
N VAL A 125 -8.35 12.71 -14.89
CA VAL A 125 -9.43 12.50 -15.87
C VAL A 125 -9.76 11.03 -15.93
N VAL A 126 -11.04 10.71 -16.08
CA VAL A 126 -11.49 9.34 -16.33
C VAL A 126 -11.22 8.95 -17.78
N ASP A 127 -10.23 8.08 -18.00
CA ASP A 127 -9.87 7.59 -19.33
C ASP A 127 -10.78 6.44 -19.80
N ALA A 128 -11.19 5.58 -18.86
CA ALA A 128 -12.04 4.44 -19.16
C ALA A 128 -12.86 4.02 -17.94
N VAL A 129 -14.02 3.43 -18.21
CA VAL A 129 -14.85 2.76 -17.21
C VAL A 129 -15.15 1.35 -17.72
N ASP A 130 -14.69 0.35 -16.97
CA ASP A 130 -14.93 -1.06 -17.23
C ASP A 130 -15.48 -1.76 -15.97
N SER A 131 -15.29 -3.07 -15.86
CA SER A 131 -15.74 -3.85 -14.71
C SER A 131 -14.71 -4.88 -14.26
N VAL A 132 -14.73 -5.20 -12.97
CA VAL A 132 -13.97 -6.27 -12.34
C VAL A 132 -14.90 -7.26 -11.65
N ILE A 133 -14.54 -8.55 -11.66
CA ILE A 133 -15.25 -9.61 -10.95
C ILE A 133 -14.52 -9.85 -9.62
N LEU A 134 -15.25 -9.77 -8.52
CA LEU A 134 -14.75 -10.05 -7.17
C LEU A 134 -14.77 -11.55 -6.87
N ASN A 135 -14.09 -11.96 -5.80
CA ASN A 135 -13.96 -13.39 -5.42
C ASN A 135 -15.30 -14.06 -5.11
N ASN A 136 -16.32 -13.28 -4.74
CA ASN A 136 -17.68 -13.77 -4.50
C ASN A 136 -18.54 -13.77 -5.77
N GLY A 137 -17.98 -13.43 -6.94
CA GLY A 137 -18.67 -13.35 -8.22
C GLY A 137 -19.41 -12.03 -8.48
N GLU A 138 -19.39 -11.08 -7.55
CA GLU A 138 -19.96 -9.75 -7.79
C GLU A 138 -19.18 -9.01 -8.89
N VAL A 139 -19.92 -8.29 -9.74
CA VAL A 139 -19.33 -7.41 -10.75
C VAL A 139 -19.38 -5.98 -10.22
N ARG A 140 -18.21 -5.32 -10.15
CA ARG A 140 -18.07 -3.92 -9.75
C ARG A 140 -17.59 -3.10 -10.94
N LYS A 141 -18.07 -1.85 -11.06
CA LYS A 141 -17.47 -0.89 -12.00
C LYS A 141 -16.06 -0.56 -11.56
N ARG A 142 -15.19 -0.30 -12.55
CA ARG A 142 -13.83 0.17 -12.31
C ARG A 142 -13.51 1.34 -13.24
N TRP A 143 -12.97 2.40 -12.67
CA TRP A 143 -12.52 3.59 -13.37
C TRP A 143 -11.01 3.51 -13.50
N LYS A 144 -10.51 3.83 -14.68
CA LYS A 144 -9.10 4.09 -14.95
C LYS A 144 -8.93 5.60 -15.08
N LEU A 145 -8.03 6.16 -14.28
CA LEU A 145 -7.76 7.59 -14.26
C LEU A 145 -6.28 7.87 -14.51
N SER A 146 -6.02 8.97 -15.21
CA SER A 146 -4.67 9.53 -15.40
C SER A 146 -4.64 11.00 -14.99
N VAL A 147 -3.44 11.53 -14.76
CA VAL A 147 -3.26 12.95 -14.48
C VAL A 147 -3.37 13.75 -15.78
N LEU A 148 -4.25 14.75 -15.79
CA LEU A 148 -4.45 15.64 -16.92
C LEU A 148 -3.11 16.28 -17.35
N ASP A 149 -2.87 16.31 -18.66
CA ASP A 149 -1.67 16.89 -19.27
C ASP A 149 -0.31 16.28 -18.86
N LEU A 150 -0.31 15.12 -18.16
CA LEU A 150 0.90 14.41 -17.73
C LEU A 150 0.88 12.92 -18.12
N PRO A 151 0.97 12.58 -19.43
CA PRO A 151 0.81 11.22 -19.94
C PRO A 151 1.90 10.22 -19.49
N GLY A 152 2.96 10.68 -18.81
CA GLY A 152 4.02 9.84 -18.24
C GLY A 152 3.90 9.55 -16.74
N TRP A 153 2.89 10.10 -16.07
CA TRP A 153 2.71 9.95 -14.61
C TRP A 153 2.34 8.52 -14.22
N GLY A 154 1.54 7.87 -15.05
CA GLY A 154 0.94 6.57 -14.76
C GLY A 154 -0.57 6.69 -14.56
N GLU A 155 -1.15 5.58 -14.10
CA GLU A 155 -2.60 5.40 -14.01
C GLU A 155 -2.98 4.93 -12.61
N GLU A 156 -4.21 5.24 -12.22
CA GLU A 156 -4.86 4.79 -10.99
C GLU A 156 -6.17 4.09 -11.35
N TYR A 157 -6.53 3.06 -10.57
CA TYR A 157 -7.78 2.35 -10.75
C TYR A 157 -8.67 2.49 -9.50
N TRP A 158 -9.89 2.99 -9.66
CA TRP A 158 -10.90 2.94 -8.60
C TRP A 158 -11.90 1.84 -8.87
N ILE A 159 -12.26 1.07 -7.85
CA ILE A 159 -13.28 0.02 -7.94
C ILE A 159 -14.47 0.42 -7.06
N GLU A 160 -15.69 0.37 -7.61
CA GLU A 160 -16.92 0.79 -6.92
C GLU A 160 -17.09 0.04 -5.59
N GLY A 161 -17.20 0.79 -4.49
CA GLY A 161 -17.36 0.23 -3.14
C GLY A 161 -16.08 -0.37 -2.53
N ILE A 162 -14.92 -0.25 -3.20
CA ILE A 162 -13.60 -0.61 -2.67
C ILE A 162 -12.70 0.62 -2.59
N GLY A 163 -12.69 1.50 -3.60
CA GLY A 163 -11.77 2.63 -3.67
C GLY A 163 -10.58 2.34 -4.59
N SER A 164 -9.47 3.03 -4.36
CA SER A 164 -8.28 3.00 -5.22
C SER A 164 -7.41 1.75 -5.03
N ASP A 165 -6.70 1.35 -6.09
CA ASP A 165 -5.61 0.37 -6.05
C ASP A 165 -4.35 0.86 -5.31
N TYR A 166 -4.31 2.12 -4.88
CA TYR A 166 -3.33 2.68 -3.94
C TYR A 166 -3.79 2.56 -2.48
N GLY A 167 -5.03 2.12 -2.23
CA GLY A 167 -5.64 2.08 -0.89
C GLY A 167 -6.76 3.10 -0.73
N VAL A 168 -7.59 2.91 0.30
CA VAL A 168 -8.84 3.66 0.44
C VAL A 168 -8.64 5.16 0.62
N ILE A 169 -7.63 5.62 1.37
CA ILE A 169 -7.36 7.06 1.61
C ILE A 169 -6.09 7.51 0.88
N SER A 170 -5.09 6.62 0.87
CA SER A 170 -3.76 6.73 0.26
C SER A 170 -3.74 7.37 -1.14
N ARG A 171 -4.82 7.22 -1.92
CA ARG A 171 -4.95 7.85 -3.23
C ARG A 171 -4.78 9.37 -3.29
N LEU A 172 -4.97 10.09 -2.19
CA LEU A 172 -4.71 11.54 -2.13
C LEU A 172 -3.26 11.86 -2.49
N LEU A 173 -2.37 10.88 -2.30
CA LEU A 173 -0.95 10.98 -2.57
C LEU A 173 -0.57 10.49 -3.97
N PHE A 174 -1.52 10.04 -4.80
CA PHE A 174 -1.22 9.57 -6.17
C PHE A 174 -0.52 10.63 -7.02
N CYS A 175 -0.82 11.90 -6.80
CA CYS A 175 -0.18 13.02 -7.50
C CYS A 175 1.15 13.48 -6.88
N PHE A 176 1.62 12.83 -5.82
CA PHE A 176 2.93 13.11 -5.23
C PHE A 176 3.99 12.15 -5.76
N PHE A 177 5.22 12.63 -5.85
CA PHE A 177 6.37 11.76 -6.12
C PHE A 177 6.68 10.90 -4.89
N ASP A 178 7.41 9.81 -5.10
CA ASP A 178 7.91 8.93 -4.04
C ASP A 178 6.80 8.28 -3.19
N TYR A 179 5.60 8.16 -3.77
CA TYR A 179 4.48 7.48 -3.13
C TYR A 179 4.24 6.08 -3.69
N THR A 180 4.12 5.12 -2.79
CA THR A 180 4.29 3.70 -3.12
C THR A 180 3.24 2.81 -2.48
N ASP A 181 2.21 3.39 -1.86
CA ASP A 181 1.15 2.60 -1.26
C ASP A 181 0.41 1.81 -2.34
N ARG A 182 0.13 0.54 -2.06
CA ARG A 182 -0.68 -0.32 -2.91
C ARG A 182 -1.66 -1.12 -2.08
N LEU A 183 -2.89 -1.21 -2.57
CA LEU A 183 -3.89 -2.10 -2.03
C LEU A 183 -3.42 -3.54 -2.26
N LEU A 184 -3.13 -4.26 -1.17
CA LEU A 184 -2.90 -5.70 -1.22
C LEU A 184 -4.23 -6.44 -1.30
N CYS A 185 -5.14 -6.14 -0.37
CA CYS A 185 -6.38 -6.88 -0.21
C CYS A 185 -7.51 -6.00 0.32
N PHE A 186 -8.73 -6.32 -0.09
CA PHE A 186 -9.97 -5.78 0.44
C PHE A 186 -10.85 -6.90 0.98
N TYR A 187 -11.31 -6.71 2.20
CA TYR A 187 -12.22 -7.60 2.91
C TYR A 187 -13.54 -6.89 3.20
N SER A 188 -14.63 -7.63 3.14
CA SER A 188 -15.93 -7.20 3.66
C SER A 188 -16.45 -8.27 4.61
N ASN A 189 -16.68 -7.90 5.87
CA ASN A 189 -17.12 -8.84 6.92
C ASN A 189 -16.19 -10.05 7.10
N SER A 190 -14.88 -9.84 6.93
CA SER A 190 -13.82 -10.87 6.95
C SER A 190 -13.71 -11.75 5.70
N ASP A 191 -14.62 -11.63 4.74
CA ASP A 191 -14.48 -12.31 3.45
C ASP A 191 -13.54 -11.52 2.54
N LEU A 192 -12.50 -12.19 2.02
CA LEU A 192 -11.58 -11.61 1.04
C LEU A 192 -12.29 -11.47 -0.31
N LEU A 193 -12.60 -10.23 -0.71
CA LEU A 193 -13.32 -9.97 -1.96
C LEU A 193 -12.41 -9.55 -3.12
N TYR A 194 -11.24 -8.97 -2.82
CA TYR A 194 -10.29 -8.54 -3.84
C TYR A 194 -8.85 -8.57 -3.28
N PRO A 195 -7.83 -8.91 -4.08
CA PRO A 195 -7.92 -9.49 -5.42
C PRO A 195 -8.20 -11.00 -5.34
N ASP A 196 -8.28 -11.66 -6.50
CA ASP A 196 -8.28 -13.12 -6.57
C ASP A 196 -6.92 -13.67 -6.19
N SER A 197 -6.91 -14.61 -5.24
CA SER A 197 -5.75 -15.42 -4.85
C SER A 197 -4.45 -14.61 -4.63
N PRO A 198 -4.45 -13.58 -3.75
CA PRO A 198 -3.25 -12.78 -3.48
C PRO A 198 -2.15 -13.64 -2.86
N SER A 199 -0.89 -13.33 -3.18
CA SER A 199 0.27 -14.00 -2.57
C SER A 199 0.41 -13.71 -1.08
N SER A 200 0.08 -12.48 -0.65
CA SER A 200 -0.04 -12.08 0.73
C SER A 200 -0.97 -10.88 0.86
N CYS A 201 -1.73 -10.81 1.94
CA CYS A 201 -2.51 -9.65 2.32
C CYS A 201 -1.85 -8.80 3.41
N PHE A 202 -0.67 -9.18 3.90
CA PHE A 202 0.08 -8.39 4.87
C PHE A 202 1.56 -8.76 4.79
N ILE A 203 2.41 -7.79 4.45
CA ILE A 203 3.85 -8.01 4.34
C ILE A 203 4.49 -7.62 5.67
N THR A 204 5.13 -8.59 6.32
CA THR A 204 5.98 -8.34 7.48
C THR A 204 7.41 -8.13 7.01
N PRO A 205 8.16 -7.16 7.58
CA PRO A 205 9.57 -7.03 7.27
C PRO A 205 10.29 -8.32 7.64
N VAL A 206 10.98 -8.93 6.67
CA VAL A 206 11.91 -10.00 7.01
C VAL A 206 13.04 -9.32 7.78
N LYS A 207 13.23 -9.70 9.04
CA LYS A 207 14.36 -9.22 9.83
C LYS A 207 15.64 -9.51 9.04
N GLU A 208 16.31 -8.47 8.55
CA GLU A 208 17.66 -8.61 8.03
C GLU A 208 18.48 -9.25 9.15
N ILE A 209 18.97 -10.46 8.91
CA ILE A 209 19.95 -11.07 9.79
C ILE A 209 21.10 -10.08 9.80
N GLU A 210 21.48 -9.56 10.97
CA GLU A 210 22.68 -8.73 11.10
C GLU A 210 23.87 -9.48 10.49
N GLN A 211 24.18 -9.15 9.23
CA GLN A 211 25.47 -9.43 8.64
C GLN A 211 26.46 -8.75 9.57
N GLY A 212 27.44 -9.51 10.04
CA GLY A 212 28.30 -9.08 11.14
C GLY A 212 28.84 -7.70 10.83
N SER A 213 28.62 -6.73 11.72
CA SER A 213 29.06 -5.37 11.51
C SER A 213 30.59 -5.36 11.44
N ILE A 214 31.12 -5.13 10.24
CA ILE A 214 32.55 -4.93 10.02
C ILE A 214 32.82 -3.47 10.36
N LYS A 215 33.75 -3.21 11.28
CA LYS A 215 34.23 -1.84 11.51
C LYS A 215 35.60 -1.68 10.91
N ILE A 216 35.78 -0.61 10.13
CA ILE A 216 37.04 -0.29 9.45
C ILE A 216 37.46 1.10 9.92
N TYR A 217 38.63 1.21 10.55
CA TYR A 217 39.08 2.46 11.14
C TYR A 217 40.61 2.53 11.31
N PRO A 218 41.18 3.72 11.53
CA PRO A 218 40.57 5.03 11.26
C PRO A 218 40.44 5.27 9.75
N ASN A 219 39.45 6.05 9.36
CA ASN A 219 39.37 6.69 8.05
C ASN A 219 39.13 8.20 8.28
N PRO A 220 40.08 9.11 7.98
CA PRO A 220 41.37 8.90 7.29
C PRO A 220 42.44 8.15 8.09
N ILE A 221 43.35 7.47 7.39
CA ILE A 221 44.43 6.65 7.97
C ILE A 221 45.83 7.22 7.70
N GLN A 222 46.74 7.08 8.66
CA GLN A 222 48.16 7.44 8.52
C GLN A 222 49.10 6.24 8.42
N ASP A 223 48.81 5.14 9.11
CA ASP A 223 49.76 4.02 9.27
C ASP A 223 49.09 2.65 9.17
N VAL A 224 48.27 2.27 10.15
CA VAL A 224 47.63 0.95 10.24
C VAL A 224 46.12 1.05 10.17
N LEU A 225 45.52 0.43 9.16
CA LEU A 225 44.08 0.27 9.05
C LEU A 225 43.63 -0.96 9.85
N PHE A 226 42.70 -0.78 10.78
CA PHE A 226 42.11 -1.82 11.60
C PHE A 226 40.77 -2.27 11.01
N ILE A 227 40.57 -3.58 11.00
CA ILE A 227 39.35 -4.25 10.58
C ILE A 227 38.87 -5.11 11.75
N GLU A 228 37.81 -4.67 12.41
CA GLU A 228 37.08 -5.48 13.38
C GLU A 228 36.02 -6.29 12.66
N ASP A 229 36.34 -7.56 12.48
CA ASP A 229 35.42 -8.58 12.02
C ASP A 229 35.16 -9.57 13.15
N HIS A 230 34.02 -9.40 13.83
CA HIS A 230 33.61 -10.27 14.94
C HIS A 230 33.35 -11.72 14.51
N LYS A 231 33.03 -11.95 13.23
CA LYS A 231 32.75 -13.29 12.69
C LYS A 231 34.00 -13.94 12.07
N ARG A 232 35.10 -13.19 11.90
CA ARG A 232 36.40 -13.64 11.33
C ARG A 232 36.23 -14.37 9.99
N ILE A 233 35.36 -13.84 9.13
CA ILE A 233 35.03 -14.39 7.82
C ILE A 233 36.00 -13.95 6.72
N PHE A 234 36.71 -12.83 6.90
CA PHE A 234 37.67 -12.34 5.90
C PHE A 234 39.08 -12.88 6.15
N GLU A 235 39.68 -13.44 5.10
CA GLU A 235 41.03 -14.02 5.14
C GLU A 235 42.03 -13.21 4.29
N GLU A 236 41.54 -12.43 3.32
CA GLU A 236 42.38 -11.67 2.40
C GLU A 236 41.87 -10.25 2.20
N TYR A 237 42.77 -9.37 1.81
CA TYR A 237 42.46 -8.00 1.42
C TYR A 237 43.16 -7.62 0.13
N ILE A 238 42.55 -6.68 -0.60
CA ILE A 238 43.12 -6.01 -1.77
C ILE A 238 42.82 -4.53 -1.66
N ILE A 239 43.83 -3.70 -1.94
CA ILE A 239 43.71 -2.25 -2.00
C ILE A 239 43.93 -1.79 -3.44
N TYR A 240 42.97 -1.04 -3.96
CA TYR A 240 43.02 -0.43 -5.28
C TYR A 240 43.18 1.08 -5.16
N ASP A 241 43.89 1.69 -6.11
CA ASP A 241 43.83 3.14 -6.31
C ASP A 241 42.54 3.54 -7.05
N ALA A 242 42.34 4.85 -7.22
CA ALA A 242 41.17 5.42 -7.90
C ALA A 242 41.02 4.99 -9.37
N THR A 243 42.05 4.39 -9.99
CA THR A 243 42.01 3.87 -11.36
C THR A 243 41.66 2.37 -11.41
N GLY A 244 41.50 1.73 -10.25
CA GLY A 244 41.27 0.30 -10.13
C GLY A 244 42.55 -0.54 -10.16
N LYS A 245 43.74 0.09 -10.13
CA LYS A 245 45.01 -0.62 -10.09
C LYS A 245 45.27 -1.15 -8.67
N THR A 246 45.61 -2.42 -8.56
CA THR A 246 46.04 -3.02 -7.28
C THR A 246 47.34 -2.40 -6.80
N ILE A 247 47.31 -1.87 -5.57
CA ILE A 247 48.44 -1.24 -4.90
C ILE A 247 49.03 -2.18 -3.84
N LEU A 248 48.18 -2.89 -3.11
CA LEU A 248 48.58 -3.83 -2.08
C LEU A 248 47.56 -4.97 -1.99
N ASN A 249 48.02 -6.18 -1.72
CA ASN A 249 47.15 -7.31 -1.40
C ASN A 249 47.87 -8.27 -0.45
N GLY A 250 47.10 -9.03 0.32
CA GLY A 250 47.67 -10.03 1.21
C GLY A 250 46.63 -10.72 2.07
N ALA A 251 47.10 -11.65 2.90
CA ALA A 251 46.28 -12.27 3.93
C ALA A 251 45.98 -11.27 5.05
N LEU A 252 44.73 -11.17 5.48
CA LEU A 252 44.31 -10.40 6.63
C LEU A 252 44.71 -11.13 7.90
N ARG A 253 45.75 -10.64 8.57
CA ARG A 253 46.25 -11.21 9.83
C ARG A 253 45.95 -10.25 10.96
N ASN A 254 45.26 -10.75 12.00
CA ASN A 254 44.93 -9.98 13.21
C ASN A 254 44.13 -8.68 12.96
N GLY A 255 43.40 -8.60 11.84
CA GLY A 255 42.57 -7.42 11.52
C GLY A 255 43.38 -6.15 11.27
N GLN A 256 44.62 -6.25 10.82
CA GLN A 256 45.49 -5.08 10.60
C GLN A 256 46.09 -5.09 9.18
N ILE A 257 46.10 -3.91 8.55
CA ILE A 257 46.77 -3.67 7.27
C ILE A 257 47.70 -2.47 7.41
N HIS A 258 48.99 -2.66 7.13
CA HIS A 258 49.99 -1.60 7.18
C HIS A 258 50.07 -0.86 5.83
N LEU A 259 49.93 0.46 5.85
CA LEU A 259 49.83 1.31 4.65
C LEU A 259 50.96 2.36 4.54
N ARG A 260 52.01 2.24 5.36
CA ARG A 260 53.11 3.24 5.46
C ARG A 260 53.77 3.61 4.13
N GLU A 261 53.80 2.67 3.18
CA GLU A 261 54.51 2.81 1.91
C GLU A 261 53.61 3.30 0.76
N ILE A 262 52.32 3.53 1.04
CA ILE A 262 51.35 3.95 0.05
C ILE A 262 51.30 5.48 -0.03
N LYS A 263 51.25 6.03 -1.25
CA LYS A 263 51.14 7.48 -1.47
C LYS A 263 49.84 8.02 -0.90
N ARG A 264 49.78 9.29 -0.52
CA ARG A 264 48.53 9.93 -0.08
C ARG A 264 47.53 9.98 -1.25
N GLY A 265 46.28 9.58 -1.00
CA GLY A 265 45.23 9.54 -2.01
C GLY A 265 43.99 8.79 -1.55
N PHE A 266 43.01 8.64 -2.44
CA PHE A 266 41.83 7.81 -2.23
C PHE A 266 42.09 6.38 -2.71
N TYR A 267 41.64 5.42 -1.90
CA TYR A 267 41.82 4.00 -2.15
C TYR A 267 40.53 3.24 -1.86
N PHE A 268 40.36 2.12 -2.54
CA PHE A 268 39.27 1.18 -2.30
C PHE A 268 39.84 -0.07 -1.64
N LEU A 269 39.23 -0.51 -0.54
CA LEU A 269 39.55 -1.77 0.14
C LEU A 269 38.51 -2.82 -0.24
N LEU A 270 38.98 -3.96 -0.71
CA LEU A 270 38.18 -5.16 -0.93
C LEU A 270 38.63 -6.23 0.08
N LEU A 271 37.68 -6.82 0.80
CA LEU A 271 37.91 -7.95 1.69
C LEU A 271 37.32 -9.22 1.08
N ARG A 272 38.05 -10.34 1.17
CA ARG A 272 37.62 -11.62 0.59
C ARG A 272 37.50 -12.69 1.66
N THR A 273 36.44 -13.47 1.53
CA THR A 273 36.22 -14.72 2.28
C THR A 273 36.79 -15.91 1.50
N LYS A 274 37.02 -17.02 2.19
CA LYS A 274 37.50 -18.28 1.60
C LYS A 274 36.58 -18.87 0.53
N GLU A 275 35.31 -18.48 0.52
CA GLU A 275 34.27 -19.01 -0.36
C GLU A 275 33.95 -18.09 -1.55
N GLY A 276 34.72 -16.99 -1.75
CA GLY A 276 34.57 -16.12 -2.91
C GLY A 276 33.34 -15.22 -2.91
N ALA A 277 32.59 -15.16 -1.80
CA ALA A 277 31.49 -14.21 -1.63
C ALA A 277 32.05 -12.79 -1.47
N LEU A 278 31.65 -11.91 -2.40
CA LEU A 278 31.98 -10.49 -2.44
C LEU A 278 30.99 -9.73 -1.53
N CYS A 279 31.50 -8.90 -0.62
CA CYS A 279 30.80 -7.73 -0.10
C CYS A 279 31.36 -6.49 -0.77
#